data_AF-A0A5W9S3C4-F1
#
_entry.id   AF-A0A5W9S3C4-F1
#
_cell.length_a   1.000
_cell.length_b   1.000
_cell.length_c   1.000
_cell.angle_alpha   90.00
_cell.angle_beta   90.00
_cell.angle_gamma   90.00
#
_symmetry.space_group_name_H-M   'P 1'
#
loop_
_entity.id
_entity.type
_entity.pdbx_description
1 polymer ?
#
loop_
_entity_poly.entity_id
_entity_poly.type
_entity_poly.pdbx_seq_one_letter_code
_entity_poly.pdbx_strand_id
1 'polypeptide(L)'
;MRFSSIFKIIILNIFISKMAHAAVCEERYPADSEECQYVQELEQKAEQGDESAQFSLGSWYAEGRYVKPDYKLAIKWLEKAGKQGSDFSYFILGYHYNYGENFPLSRQKAL
;
A
#
# COMPACT_ATOMS: atom_id res chain seq x y z
N MET A 1 -6.49 23.32 29.75
CA MET A 1 -6.28 23.94 28.42
C MET A 1 -7.21 23.29 27.40
N ARG A 2 -8.16 24.04 26.83
CA ARG A 2 -9.06 23.53 25.76
C ARG A 2 -8.39 23.80 24.41
N PHE A 3 -7.78 22.78 23.82
CA PHE A 3 -7.27 22.86 22.45
C PHE A 3 -8.44 23.05 21.45
N SER A 4 -8.26 23.94 20.48
CA SER A 4 -9.21 24.19 19.38
C SER A 4 -9.56 22.88 18.66
N SER A 5 -10.84 22.70 18.27
CA SER A 5 -11.33 21.49 17.59
C SER A 5 -10.49 21.11 16.35
N ILE A 6 -9.94 22.10 15.65
CA ILE A 6 -9.10 21.88 14.46
C ILE A 6 -7.79 21.18 14.82
N PHE A 7 -7.16 21.56 15.94
CA PHE A 7 -5.91 20.97 16.40
C PHE A 7 -6.09 19.51 16.87
N LYS A 8 -7.26 19.20 17.46
CA LYS A 8 -7.64 17.81 17.76
C LYS A 8 -7.84 16.97 16.49
N ILE A 9 -8.46 17.51 15.44
CA ILE A 9 -8.66 16.79 14.16
C ILE A 9 -7.33 16.52 13.46
N ILE A 10 -6.40 17.49 13.45
CA ILE A 10 -5.07 17.32 12.84
C ILE A 10 -4.28 16.24 13.59
N ILE A 11 -4.22 16.30 14.92
CA ILE A 11 -3.55 15.26 15.73
C ILE A 11 -4.24 13.92 15.54
N LEU A 12 -5.58 13.86 15.54
CA LEU A 12 -6.32 12.62 15.32
C LEU A 12 -6.04 12.02 13.93
N ASN A 13 -5.98 12.82 12.88
CA ASN A 13 -5.62 12.36 11.53
C ASN A 13 -4.17 11.87 11.45
N ILE A 14 -3.22 12.54 12.12
CA ILE A 14 -1.81 12.10 12.23
C ILE A 14 -1.70 10.77 13.00
N PHE A 15 -2.54 10.57 14.02
CA PHE A 15 -2.58 9.32 14.78
C PHE A 15 -3.28 8.19 14.01
N ILE A 16 -4.37 8.48 13.29
CA ILE A 16 -5.06 7.50 12.45
C ILE A 16 -4.15 7.05 11.29
N SER A 17 -3.43 7.98 10.64
CA SER A 17 -2.47 7.60 9.60
C SER A 17 -1.38 6.70 10.18
N LYS A 18 -0.77 7.05 11.32
CA LYS A 18 0.22 6.21 12.00
C LYS A 18 -0.30 4.81 12.39
N MET A 19 -1.56 4.69 12.81
CA MET A 19 -2.17 3.40 13.15
C MET A 19 -2.46 2.51 11.93
N ALA A 20 -2.80 3.11 10.78
CA ALA A 20 -2.92 2.37 9.52
C ALA A 20 -1.56 1.86 9.00
N HIS A 21 -0.48 2.63 9.24
CA HIS A 21 0.89 2.28 8.83
C HIS A 21 1.52 1.19 9.71
N ALA A 22 1.21 1.15 11.02
CA ALA A 22 1.81 0.21 11.96
C ALA A 22 1.34 -1.26 11.77
N ALA A 23 0.21 -1.49 11.10
CA ALA A 23 -0.36 -2.83 10.93
C ALA A 23 0.37 -3.71 9.89
N VAL A 24 1.34 -3.14 9.16
CA VAL A 24 1.96 -3.74 7.98
C VAL A 24 3.17 -4.62 8.33
N CYS A 25 3.86 -4.27 9.42
CA CYS A 25 5.12 -4.86 9.87
C CYS A 25 4.99 -6.02 10.86
N GLU A 26 3.82 -6.65 10.99
CA GLU A 26 3.65 -7.70 12.00
C GLU A 26 3.50 -9.09 11.38
N GLU A 27 4.62 -9.83 11.40
CA GLU A 27 4.74 -11.28 11.70
C GLU A 27 6.19 -11.75 11.48
N ARG A 28 6.91 -11.13 10.53
CA ARG A 28 8.25 -11.56 10.09
C ARG A 28 9.38 -10.56 10.35
N TYR A 29 9.08 -9.28 10.46
CA TYR A 29 10.07 -8.21 10.58
C TYR A 29 9.78 -7.35 11.82
N PRO A 30 10.78 -7.03 12.65
CA PRO A 30 10.62 -6.06 13.73
C PRO A 30 10.17 -4.69 13.19
N ALA A 31 9.35 -3.94 13.93
CA ALA A 31 8.86 -2.63 13.49
C ALA A 31 9.99 -1.59 13.28
N ASP A 32 11.14 -1.77 13.92
CA ASP A 32 12.34 -0.94 13.79
C ASP A 32 13.34 -1.45 12.75
N SER A 33 13.04 -2.55 12.05
CA SER A 33 13.88 -3.10 10.99
C SER A 33 14.01 -2.17 9.78
N GLU A 34 15.09 -2.33 9.01
CA GLU A 34 15.33 -1.57 7.79
C GLU A 34 14.22 -1.83 6.75
N GLU A 35 13.69 -3.05 6.69
CA GLU A 35 12.57 -3.42 5.83
C GLU A 35 11.33 -2.58 6.13
N CYS A 36 10.98 -2.45 7.42
CA CYS A 36 9.84 -1.66 7.86
C CYS A 36 10.04 -0.16 7.64
N GLN A 37 11.25 0.34 7.88
CA GLN A 37 11.59 1.73 7.55
C GLN A 37 11.49 2.00 6.05
N TYR A 38 11.90 1.03 5.22
CA TYR A 38 11.83 1.16 3.76
C TYR A 38 10.40 1.13 3.23
N VAL A 39 9.54 0.26 3.77
CA VAL A 39 8.09 0.28 3.48
C VAL A 39 7.51 1.66 3.82
N GLN A 40 7.85 2.22 4.98
CA GLN A 40 7.36 3.54 5.40
C GLN A 40 7.83 4.66 4.46
N GLU A 41 9.08 4.63 4.00
CA GLU A 41 9.59 5.60 3.02
C GLU A 41 8.83 5.49 1.68
N LEU A 42 8.56 4.26 1.23
CA LEU A 42 7.77 4.02 0.02
C LEU A 42 6.33 4.51 0.17
N GLU A 43 5.69 4.29 1.32
CA GLU A 43 4.34 4.79 1.61
C GLU A 43 4.28 6.31 1.49
N GLN A 44 5.24 7.02 2.08
CA GLN A 44 5.33 8.47 1.99
C GLN A 44 5.47 8.94 0.54
N LYS A 45 6.34 8.31 -0.25
CA LYS A 45 6.53 8.65 -1.68
C LYS A 45 5.28 8.33 -2.51
N ALA A 46 4.67 7.18 -2.27
CA ALA A 46 3.47 6.75 -2.98
C ALA A 46 2.26 7.66 -2.69
N GLU A 47 2.13 8.14 -1.45
CA GLU A 47 1.15 9.16 -1.04
C GLU A 47 1.40 10.51 -1.74
N GLN A 48 2.66 10.86 -1.99
CA GLN A 48 3.05 12.05 -2.75
C GLN A 48 2.88 11.92 -4.26
N GLY A 49 2.49 10.73 -4.75
CA GLY A 49 2.22 10.50 -6.17
C GLY A 49 3.36 9.83 -6.93
N ASP A 50 4.44 9.43 -6.28
CA ASP A 50 5.54 8.74 -6.95
C ASP A 50 5.05 7.41 -7.57
N GLU A 51 5.04 7.33 -8.91
CA GLU A 51 4.52 6.19 -9.67
C GLU A 51 5.27 4.90 -9.33
N SER A 52 6.59 4.96 -9.21
CA SER A 52 7.43 3.81 -8.93
C SER A 52 7.25 3.30 -7.49
N ALA A 53 7.01 4.20 -6.54
CA ALA A 53 6.70 3.84 -5.16
C ALA A 53 5.30 3.21 -5.06
N GLN A 54 4.31 3.74 -5.78
CA GLN A 54 2.98 3.15 -5.86
C GLN A 54 3.04 1.75 -6.49
N PHE A 55 3.78 1.60 -7.58
CA PHE A 55 4.01 0.29 -8.19
C PHE A 55 4.64 -0.69 -7.20
N SER A 56 5.71 -0.27 -6.51
CA SER A 56 6.46 -1.12 -5.58
C SER A 56 5.59 -1.57 -4.40
N LEU A 57 4.88 -0.65 -3.75
CA LEU A 57 3.94 -1.00 -2.68
C LEU A 57 2.85 -1.93 -3.17
N GLY A 58 2.29 -1.65 -4.36
CA GLY A 58 1.28 -2.46 -4.99
C GLY A 58 1.72 -3.91 -5.17
N SER A 59 2.92 -4.12 -5.71
CA SER A 59 3.55 -5.43 -5.86
C SER A 59 3.80 -6.10 -4.50
N TRP A 60 4.28 -5.35 -3.51
CA TRP A 60 4.63 -5.92 -2.21
C TRP A 60 3.41 -6.37 -1.42
N TYR A 61 2.32 -5.60 -1.45
CA TYR A 61 1.05 -6.03 -0.87
C TYR A 61 0.45 -7.23 -1.61
N ALA A 62 0.76 -7.41 -2.89
CA ALA A 62 0.30 -8.58 -3.65
C ALA A 62 1.10 -9.85 -3.30
N GLU A 63 2.40 -9.71 -3.09
CA GLU A 63 3.34 -10.81 -2.80
C GLU A 63 3.52 -11.11 -1.30
N GLY A 64 3.18 -10.18 -0.41
CA GLY A 64 3.53 -10.24 1.00
C GLY A 64 5.00 -9.93 1.30
N ARG A 65 5.62 -9.04 0.51
CA ARG A 65 7.04 -8.70 0.67
C ARG A 65 7.20 -7.57 1.67
N TYR A 66 7.80 -7.84 2.84
CA TYR A 66 7.97 -6.91 3.97
C TYR A 66 6.66 -6.41 4.62
N VAL A 67 5.54 -6.67 3.97
CA VAL A 67 4.19 -6.29 4.35
C VAL A 67 3.34 -7.54 4.43
N LYS A 68 2.32 -7.54 5.29
CA LYS A 68 1.27 -8.56 5.21
C LYS A 68 0.56 -8.46 3.84
N PRO A 69 0.34 -9.57 3.12
CA PRO A 69 -0.44 -9.54 1.89
C PRO A 69 -1.80 -8.88 2.10
N ASP A 70 -2.13 -7.89 1.27
CA ASP A 70 -3.43 -7.24 1.24
C ASP A 70 -3.78 -6.89 -0.21
N TYR A 71 -4.62 -7.71 -0.82
CA TYR A 71 -5.01 -7.53 -2.21
C TYR A 71 -5.76 -6.20 -2.46
N LYS A 72 -6.46 -5.64 -1.46
CA LYS A 72 -7.18 -4.37 -1.63
C LYS A 72 -6.20 -3.22 -1.71
N LEU A 73 -5.17 -3.23 -0.86
CA LEU A 73 -4.09 -2.25 -0.91
C LEU A 73 -3.24 -2.42 -2.17
N ALA A 74 -2.96 -3.66 -2.58
CA ALA A 74 -2.28 -3.95 -3.83
C ALA A 74 -3.03 -3.36 -5.04
N ILE A 75 -4.34 -3.63 -5.15
CA ILE A 75 -5.19 -3.07 -6.22
C ILE A 75 -5.16 -1.54 -6.19
N LYS A 76 -5.37 -0.94 -5.01
CA LYS A 76 -5.37 0.52 -4.85
C LYS A 76 -4.08 1.16 -5.36
N TRP A 77 -2.93 0.59 -5.02
CA TRP A 77 -1.63 1.17 -5.38
C TRP A 77 -1.26 0.91 -6.84
N LEU A 78 -1.49 -0.30 -7.36
CA LEU A 78 -1.25 -0.63 -8.76
C LEU A 78 -2.19 0.14 -9.71
N GLU A 79 -3.45 0.36 -9.33
CA GLU A 79 -4.36 1.19 -10.13
C GLU A 79 -3.90 2.66 -10.18
N LYS A 80 -3.35 3.18 -9.08
CA LYS A 80 -2.79 4.54 -9.08
C LYS A 80 -1.57 4.64 -9.97
N ALA A 81 -0.62 3.71 -9.87
CA ALA A 81 0.56 3.66 -10.74
C ALA A 81 0.16 3.51 -12.22
N GLY A 82 -0.77 2.60 -12.52
CA GLY A 82 -1.30 2.40 -13.88
C GLY A 82 -1.96 3.65 -14.46
N LYS A 83 -2.69 4.44 -13.65
CA LYS A 83 -3.26 5.74 -14.07
C LYS A 83 -2.20 6.78 -14.43
N GLN A 84 -0.97 6.63 -13.93
CA GLN A 84 0.15 7.51 -14.24
C GLN A 84 0.98 7.06 -15.46
N GLY A 85 0.56 5.98 -16.13
CA GLY A 85 1.25 5.44 -17.32
C GLY A 85 2.12 4.22 -17.05
N SER A 86 2.03 3.63 -15.85
CA SER A 86 2.71 2.38 -15.52
C SER A 86 1.97 1.20 -16.13
N ASP A 87 2.16 0.94 -17.43
CA ASP A 87 1.50 -0.17 -18.14
C ASP A 87 1.75 -1.53 -17.47
N PHE A 88 2.94 -1.67 -16.86
CA PHE A 88 3.31 -2.88 -16.11
C PHE A 88 2.45 -3.10 -14.85
N SER A 89 1.89 -2.05 -14.27
CA SER A 89 0.99 -2.16 -13.12
C SER A 89 -0.30 -2.92 -13.45
N TYR A 90 -0.88 -2.68 -14.63
CA TYR A 90 -2.07 -3.41 -15.08
C TYR A 90 -1.76 -4.85 -15.44
N PHE A 91 -0.57 -5.12 -15.99
CA PHE A 91 -0.11 -6.49 -16.20
C PHE A 91 -0.03 -7.27 -14.87
N ILE A 92 0.55 -6.67 -13.83
CA ILE A 92 0.60 -7.29 -12.49
C ILE A 92 -0.83 -7.51 -11.94
N LEU A 93 -1.73 -6.54 -12.09
CA LEU A 93 -3.13 -6.72 -11.67
C LEU A 93 -3.79 -7.89 -12.39
N GLY A 94 -3.65 -7.99 -13.71
CA GLY A 94 -4.22 -9.09 -14.48
C GLY A 94 -3.62 -10.45 -14.12
N TYR A 95 -2.32 -10.50 -13.81
CA TYR A 95 -1.68 -11.70 -13.28
C TYR A 95 -2.32 -12.12 -11.94
N HIS A 96 -2.42 -11.21 -10.96
CA HIS A 96 -2.99 -11.55 -9.66
C HIS A 96 -4.50 -11.84 -9.71
N TYR A 97 -5.27 -11.18 -10.58
CA TYR A 97 -6.68 -11.53 -10.78
C TYR A 97 -6.90 -12.93 -11.38
N ASN A 98 -5.93 -13.47 -12.13
CA ASN A 98 -5.99 -14.84 -12.68
C ASN A 98 -5.41 -15.89 -11.74
N TYR A 99 -4.32 -15.57 -11.04
CA TYR A 99 -3.47 -16.57 -10.37
C TYR A 99 -3.17 -16.26 -8.90
N GLY A 100 -3.51 -15.07 -8.40
CA GLY A 100 -3.18 -14.66 -7.04
C GLY A 100 -4.05 -15.35 -5.99
N GLU A 101 -3.43 -16.10 -5.08
CA GLU A 101 -4.14 -16.83 -4.01
C GLU A 101 -4.95 -15.92 -3.07
N ASN A 102 -4.51 -14.67 -2.90
CA ASN A 102 -5.14 -13.68 -2.04
C ASN A 102 -6.03 -12.68 -2.79
N PHE A 103 -6.15 -12.80 -4.11
CA PHE A 103 -6.98 -11.91 -4.94
C PHE A 103 -8.30 -12.57 -5.28
N PRO A 104 -9.41 -11.80 -5.38
CA PRO A 104 -10.65 -12.33 -5.90
C PRO A 104 -10.44 -12.71 -7.38
N LEU A 105 -10.59 -13.98 -7.71
CA LEU A 105 -10.50 -14.46 -9.09
C LEU A 105 -11.50 -13.68 -9.97
N SER A 106 -10.99 -13.02 -11.01
CA SER A 106 -11.84 -12.28 -11.95
C SER A 106 -11.21 -12.19 -13.33
N ARG A 107 -11.68 -13.03 -14.25
CA ARG A 107 -11.24 -13.02 -15.64
C ARG A 107 -11.54 -11.69 -16.34
N GLN A 108 -12.63 -11.01 -15.98
CA GLN A 108 -12.99 -9.71 -16.56
C GLN A 108 -12.00 -8.61 -16.19
N LYS A 109 -11.47 -8.63 -14.96
CA LYS A 109 -10.49 -7.64 -14.49
C LYS A 109 -9.06 -7.97 -14.89
N ALA A 110 -8.87 -9.09 -15.57
CA ALA A 110 -7.57 -9.60 -15.97
C ALA A 110 -7.28 -9.50 -17.47
N LEU A 111 -8.24 -8.93 -18.23
CA LEU A 111 -8.17 -8.60 -19.65
C LEU A 111 -8.04 -7.08 -19.82
#